data_AF-A0A937P3V8-F1
#
_entry.id   AF-A0A937P3V8-F1
#
_cell.length_a   1.000
_cell.length_b   1.000
_cell.length_c   1.000
_cell.angle_alpha   90.00
_cell.angle_beta   90.00
_cell.angle_gamma   90.00
#
_symmetry.space_group_name_H-M   'P 1'
#
loop_
_entity.id
_entity.type
_entity.pdbx_description
1 polymer ?
#
loop_
_entity_poly.entity_id
_entity_poly.type
_entity_poly.pdbx_seq_one_letter_code
_entity_poly.pdbx_strand_id
1 'polypeptide(L)'
;MSDNTEINYDPKTGNTDVIVILEDGRKYNASFFAYANINKIKLQHQKDGSYLAGSYFWDKNMVLVEDCSMNIIEPVVNDLIDEGNFQEAFREL
;
A
#
# COMPACT_ATOMS: atom_id res chain seq x y z
N MET A 1 -5.76 12.70 30.29
CA MET A 1 -6.86 12.25 29.41
C MET A 1 -6.22 12.07 28.04
N SER A 2 -5.86 10.83 27.69
CA SER A 2 -5.34 10.52 26.37
C SER A 2 -6.50 10.62 25.38
N ASP A 3 -6.32 11.47 24.38
CA ASP A 3 -7.22 11.63 23.25
C ASP A 3 -7.25 10.30 22.48
N ASN A 4 -8.26 9.48 22.75
CA ASN A 4 -8.58 8.31 21.92
C ASN A 4 -9.25 8.84 20.65
N THR A 5 -8.45 9.39 19.74
CA THR A 5 -8.92 9.67 18.39
C THR A 5 -9.09 8.31 17.73
N GLU A 6 -10.34 7.85 17.57
CA GLU A 6 -10.66 6.76 16.67
C GLU A 6 -10.06 7.10 15.30
N ILE A 7 -9.05 6.32 14.90
CA ILE A 7 -8.53 6.40 13.54
C ILE A 7 -9.63 5.82 12.65
N ASN A 8 -10.43 6.70 12.06
CA ASN A 8 -11.38 6.33 11.03
C ASN A 8 -10.60 5.99 9.76
N TYR A 9 -10.11 4.76 9.70
CA TYR A 9 -9.43 4.20 8.54
C TYR A 9 -10.45 3.90 7.45
N ASP A 10 -10.30 4.56 6.29
CA ASP A 10 -11.05 4.26 5.09
C ASP A 10 -10.14 3.50 4.10
N PRO A 11 -10.39 2.20 3.85
CA PRO A 11 -9.62 1.42 2.90
C PRO A 11 -9.55 2.04 1.50
N LYS A 12 -10.58 2.80 1.09
CA LYS A 12 -10.66 3.39 -0.26
C LYS A 12 -9.72 4.56 -0.46
N THR A 13 -9.29 5.20 0.63
CA THR A 13 -8.46 6.41 0.57
C THR A 13 -7.20 6.29 1.43
N GLY A 14 -6.91 5.09 1.93
CA GLY A 14 -5.78 4.80 2.80
C GLY A 14 -4.60 4.11 2.10
N ASN A 15 -3.67 3.69 2.95
CA ASN A 15 -2.61 2.76 2.63
C ASN A 15 -2.40 1.84 3.84
N THR A 16 -1.89 0.64 3.61
CA THR A 16 -1.60 -0.34 4.66
C THR A 16 -0.38 -1.15 4.29
N ASP A 17 0.38 -1.58 5.30
CA ASP A 17 1.39 -2.60 5.10
C ASP A 17 0.72 -3.98 5.08
N VAL A 18 1.13 -4.81 4.14
CA VAL A 18 0.67 -6.19 3.99
C VAL A 18 1.83 -7.11 4.35
N ILE A 19 1.57 -8.02 5.29
CA ILE A 19 2.51 -9.09 5.66
C ILE A 19 1.93 -10.41 5.17
N VAL A 20 2.66 -11.10 4.30
CA VAL A 20 2.33 -12.43 3.82
C VAL A 20 3.21 -13.45 4.54
N ILE A 21 2.60 -14.49 5.09
CA ILE A 21 3.29 -15.61 5.74
C ILE A 21 2.98 -16.85 4.91
N LEU A 22 4.01 -17.42 4.27
CA LEU A 22 3.86 -18.65 3.50
C LEU A 22 3.79 -19.88 4.42
N GLU A 23 3.37 -21.01 3.89
CA GLU A 23 3.26 -22.28 4.65
C GLU A 23 4.59 -22.74 5.26
N ASP A 24 5.71 -22.40 4.60
CA ASP A 24 7.07 -22.69 5.09
C ASP A 24 7.56 -21.71 6.17
N GLY A 25 6.73 -20.73 6.56
CA GLY A 25 7.02 -19.76 7.59
C GLY A 25 7.79 -18.53 7.13
N ARG A 26 8.22 -18.44 5.86
CA ARG A 26 8.83 -17.22 5.31
C ARG A 26 7.84 -16.07 5.33
N LYS A 27 8.36 -14.87 5.61
CA LYS A 27 7.56 -13.65 5.77
C LYS A 27 7.97 -12.61 4.74
N TYR A 28 6.98 -11.94 4.20
CA TYR A 28 7.14 -10.96 3.13
C TYR A 28 6.35 -9.70 3.46
N ASN A 29 6.86 -8.53 3.06
CA ASN A 29 6.26 -7.22 3.28
C ASN A 29 6.17 -6.41 1.98
N ALA A 30 5.04 -5.73 1.80
CA ALA A 30 4.84 -4.69 0.80
C ALA A 30 3.87 -3.63 1.35
N SER A 31 3.94 -2.43 0.80
CA SER A 31 3.08 -1.31 1.19
C SER A 31 2.04 -1.08 0.11
N PHE A 32 0.77 -1.26 0.46
CA PHE A 32 -0.36 -1.15 -0.46
C PHE A 32 -1.00 0.23 -0.33
N PHE A 33 -1.22 0.89 -1.47
CA PHE A 33 -1.82 2.21 -1.53
C PHE A 33 -3.05 2.19 -2.43
N ALA A 34 -4.17 2.70 -1.92
CA ALA A 34 -5.33 2.94 -2.76
C ALA A 34 -5.00 4.01 -3.82
N TYR A 35 -5.45 3.83 -5.05
CA TYR A 35 -5.26 4.85 -6.10
C TYR A 35 -5.78 6.24 -5.70
N ALA A 36 -6.89 6.29 -4.96
CA ALA A 36 -7.44 7.56 -4.46
C ALA A 36 -6.51 8.24 -3.44
N ASN A 37 -5.78 7.46 -2.64
CA ASN A 37 -4.78 8.00 -1.72
C ASN A 37 -3.61 8.63 -2.48
N ILE A 38 -3.10 7.96 -3.52
CA ILE A 38 -2.02 8.52 -4.36
C ILE A 38 -2.43 9.84 -5.00
N ASN A 39 -3.67 9.95 -5.46
CA ASN A 39 -4.19 11.22 -6.00
C ASN A 39 -4.22 12.33 -4.94
N LYS A 40 -4.65 12.02 -3.71
CA LYS A 40 -4.62 12.97 -2.59
C LYS A 40 -3.19 13.41 -2.25
N ILE A 41 -2.25 12.46 -2.18
CA ILE A 41 -0.82 12.72 -1.92
C ILE A 41 -0.24 13.62 -3.02
N LYS A 42 -0.49 13.31 -4.29
CA LYS A 42 -0.06 14.13 -5.43
C LYS A 42 -0.59 15.57 -5.33
N LEU A 43 -1.88 15.76 -5.07
CA LEU A 43 -2.48 17.09 -4.93
C LEU A 43 -1.89 17.87 -3.74
N GLN A 44 -1.52 17.17 -2.67
CA GLN A 44 -0.83 17.78 -1.54
C GLN A 44 0.58 18.23 -1.93
N HIS A 45 1.35 17.37 -2.59
CA HIS A 45 2.70 17.68 -3.07
C HIS A 45 2.73 18.83 -4.09
N GLN A 46 1.68 18.98 -4.91
CA GLN A 46 1.51 20.13 -5.79
C GLN A 46 1.32 21.45 -5.03
N LYS A 47 0.72 21.41 -3.84
CA LYS A 47 0.49 22.60 -3.00
C LYS A 47 1.72 23.02 -2.22
N ASP A 48 2.44 22.06 -1.66
CA ASP A 48 3.59 22.33 -0.79
C ASP A 48 4.96 22.27 -1.50
N GLY A 49 4.98 21.84 -2.77
CA GLY A 49 6.19 21.77 -3.60
C GLY A 49 7.06 20.53 -3.35
N SER A 50 6.67 19.64 -2.44
CA SER A 50 7.39 18.40 -2.19
C SER A 50 7.32 17.43 -3.38
N TYR A 51 8.22 16.45 -3.41
CA TYR A 51 8.35 15.47 -4.50
C TYR A 51 8.31 16.10 -5.91
N LEU A 52 9.08 17.18 -6.08
CA LEU A 52 9.12 17.99 -7.30
C LEU A 52 7.71 18.45 -7.72
N ALA A 53 7.02 19.15 -6.80
CA ALA A 53 5.65 19.60 -6.96
C ALA A 53 4.67 18.48 -7.39
N GLY A 54 4.81 17.30 -6.79
CA GLY A 54 3.97 16.13 -7.09
C GLY A 54 4.21 15.51 -8.47
N SER A 55 5.38 15.74 -9.08
CA SER A 55 5.76 15.09 -10.34
C SER A 55 6.05 13.60 -10.17
N TYR A 56 6.37 13.17 -8.95
CA TYR A 56 6.55 11.77 -8.60
C TYR A 56 6.10 11.48 -7.16
N PHE A 57 5.93 10.22 -6.87
CA PHE A 57 5.85 9.66 -5.52
C PHE A 57 6.43 8.24 -5.62
N TRP A 58 7.15 7.80 -4.60
CA TRP A 58 7.66 6.44 -4.56
C TRP A 58 7.68 5.96 -3.12
N ASP A 59 7.46 4.66 -2.96
CA ASP A 59 7.69 3.93 -1.74
C ASP A 59 8.32 2.59 -2.10
N LYS A 60 9.06 1.99 -1.16
CA LYS A 60 9.73 0.71 -1.38
C LYS A 60 8.68 -0.41 -1.36
N ASN A 61 8.72 -1.32 -2.34
CA ASN A 61 7.79 -2.46 -2.43
C ASN A 61 6.32 -1.99 -2.47
N MET A 62 6.07 -0.91 -3.23
CA MET A 62 4.75 -0.30 -3.33
C MET A 62 3.87 -1.06 -4.33
N VAL A 63 2.64 -1.39 -3.91
CA VAL A 63 1.60 -1.95 -4.78
C VAL A 63 0.40 -1.01 -4.78
N LEU A 64 -0.11 -0.67 -5.97
CA LEU A 64 -1.29 0.19 -6.10
C LEU A 64 -2.54 -0.65 -6.33
N VAL A 65 -3.59 -0.37 -5.56
CA VAL A 65 -4.85 -1.14 -5.56
C VAL A 65 -6.08 -0.23 -5.59
N GLU A 66 -7.24 -0.79 -5.92
CA GLU A 66 -8.52 -0.07 -5.90
C GLU A 66 -8.84 0.47 -4.51
N ASP A 67 -8.75 -0.40 -3.50
CA ASP A 67 -8.79 -0.05 -2.09
C ASP A 67 -7.97 -1.07 -1.27
N CYS A 68 -7.71 -0.72 -0.02
CA CYS A 68 -6.89 -1.52 0.89
C CYS A 68 -7.72 -2.49 1.76
N SER A 69 -8.87 -2.95 1.27
CA SER A 69 -9.67 -3.99 1.94
C SER A 69 -9.10 -5.38 1.66
N MET A 70 -9.34 -6.32 2.57
CA MET A 70 -8.85 -7.70 2.44
C MET A 70 -9.38 -8.39 1.17
N ASN A 71 -10.64 -8.13 0.79
CA ASN A 71 -11.24 -8.70 -0.41
C ASN A 71 -10.66 -8.16 -1.73
N ILE A 72 -9.82 -7.11 -1.68
CA ILE A 72 -9.03 -6.64 -2.82
C ILE A 72 -7.58 -7.10 -2.68
N ILE A 73 -6.98 -6.96 -1.49
CA ILE A 73 -5.57 -7.30 -1.23
C ILE A 73 -5.31 -8.79 -1.46
N GLU A 74 -6.14 -9.69 -0.94
CA GLU A 74 -5.89 -11.13 -1.03
C GLU A 74 -5.89 -11.63 -2.48
N PRO A 75 -6.88 -11.29 -3.34
CA PRO A 75 -6.80 -11.61 -4.76
C PRO A 75 -5.56 -11.05 -5.46
N VAL A 76 -5.14 -9.82 -5.14
CA VAL A 76 -3.93 -9.22 -5.71
C VAL A 76 -2.66 -9.97 -5.30
N VAL A 77 -2.56 -10.40 -4.04
CA VAL A 77 -1.43 -11.22 -3.57
C VAL A 77 -1.39 -12.56 -4.31
N ASN A 78 -2.54 -13.23 -4.46
CA ASN A 78 -2.62 -14.50 -5.18
C ASN A 78 -2.24 -14.34 -6.66
N ASP A 79 -2.74 -13.29 -7.32
CA ASP A 79 -2.41 -12.98 -8.71
C ASP A 79 -0.90 -12.74 -8.90
N LEU A 80 -0.27 -11.97 -8.01
CA LEU A 80 1.18 -11.76 -8.02
C LEU A 80 1.98 -13.06 -7.82
N ILE A 81 1.48 -14.00 -7.02
CA ILE A 81 2.08 -15.33 -6.84
C ILE A 81 1.93 -16.15 -8.12
N ASP A 82 0.73 -16.19 -8.69
CA ASP A 82 0.40 -16.97 -9.89
C ASP A 82 1.16 -16.48 -11.13
N GLU A 83 1.37 -15.17 -11.26
CA GLU A 83 2.18 -14.57 -12.34
C GLU A 83 3.71 -14.69 -12.10
N GLY A 84 4.14 -15.12 -10.91
CA GLY A 84 5.56 -15.19 -10.53
C GLY A 84 6.19 -13.83 -10.19
N ASN A 85 5.39 -12.78 -10.02
CA ASN A 85 5.83 -11.41 -9.74
C ASN A 85 5.93 -11.11 -8.22
N PHE A 86 5.52 -12.04 -7.37
CA PHE A 86 5.45 -11.83 -5.92
C PHE A 86 6.77 -11.36 -5.30
N GLN A 87 7.89 -11.96 -5.67
CA GLN A 87 9.21 -11.64 -5.09
C GLN A 87 9.78 -10.29 -5.58
N GLU A 88 9.26 -9.76 -6.68
CA GLU A 88 9.60 -8.42 -7.17
C GLU A 88 8.78 -7.34 -6.45
N ALA A 89 7.52 -7.67 -6.11
CA ALA A 89 6.61 -6.77 -5.42
C ALA A 89 6.83 -6.73 -3.90
N PHE A 90 7.26 -7.85 -3.29
CA PHE A 90 7.41 -7.99 -1.85
C PHE A 90 8.87 -8.19 -1.43
N ARG A 91 9.23 -7.62 -0.28
CA ARG A 91 10.53 -7.87 0.38
C ARG A 91 10.40 -8.93 1.45
N GLU A 92 11.31 -9.91 1.44
CA GLU A 92 11.45 -10.87 2.54
C GLU A 92 11.87 -10.16 3.85
N LEU A 93 11.31 -10.60 4.98
CA LEU A 93 11.53 -10.03 6.33
C LEU A 93 12.56 -10.81 7.15
#